data_AF-A0A4P9Y4J7-F1
#
_entry.id   AF-A0A4P9Y4J7-F1
#
_cell.length_a   1.000
_cell.length_b   1.000
_cell.length_c   1.000
_cell.angle_alpha   90.00
_cell.angle_beta   90.00
_cell.angle_gamma   90.00
#
_symmetry.space_group_name_H-M   'P 1'
#
loop_
_entity.id
_entity.type
_entity.pdbx_description
1 polymer ?
#
loop_
_entity_poly.entity_id
_entity_poly.type
_entity_poly.pdbx_seq_one_letter_code
_entity_poly.pdbx_strand_id
1 'polypeptide(L)'
;PDMEINAFSVAERFCARWHSEEMQRWAGIVMRNGCRKDDSRGGLRQCASVSCGRWEERHREFAKCRRCRKAKYCSKECQSRAWADGHRYWCVERP
;
A
#
# COMPACT_ATOMS: atom_id res chain seq x y z
N PRO A 1 9.34 11.84 -23.22
CA PRO A 1 9.31 10.60 -22.41
C PRO A 1 8.14 10.68 -21.43
N ASP A 2 7.08 9.92 -21.68
CA ASP A 2 5.87 9.91 -20.85
C ASP A 2 6.24 9.44 -19.44
N MET A 3 6.14 10.36 -18.49
CA MET A 3 6.40 10.08 -17.09
C MET A 3 5.18 9.32 -16.57
N GLU A 4 5.26 7.99 -16.53
CA GLU A 4 4.16 7.14 -16.06
C GLU A 4 3.88 7.46 -14.58
N ILE A 5 2.75 8.15 -14.32
CA ILE A 5 2.36 8.53 -12.97
C ILE A 5 1.71 7.33 -12.30
N ASN A 6 2.37 6.77 -11.30
CA ASN A 6 1.76 5.75 -10.44
C ASN A 6 0.62 6.38 -9.61
N ALA A 7 -0.62 5.98 -9.91
CA ALA A 7 -1.82 6.48 -9.23
C ALA A 7 -1.80 6.26 -7.70
N PHE A 8 -1.16 5.19 -7.22
CA PHE A 8 -1.01 4.94 -5.77
C PHE A 8 -0.08 5.96 -5.12
N SER A 9 0.98 6.39 -5.79
CA SER A 9 1.88 7.45 -5.29
C SER A 9 1.16 8.78 -5.13
N VAL A 10 0.16 9.05 -5.99
CA VAL A 10 -0.68 10.25 -5.89
C VAL A 10 -1.71 10.08 -4.77
N ALA A 11 -2.41 8.95 -4.74
CA ALA A 11 -3.44 8.67 -3.74
C ALA A 11 -2.88 8.68 -2.31
N GLU A 12 -1.68 8.14 -2.08
CA GLU A 12 -1.09 8.08 -0.74
C GLU A 12 -0.93 9.47 -0.09
N ARG A 13 -0.61 10.50 -0.89
CA ARG A 13 -0.46 11.89 -0.41
C ARG A 13 -1.74 12.42 0.20
N PHE A 14 -2.90 11.99 -0.30
CA PHE A 14 -4.21 12.43 0.16
C PHE A 14 -4.76 11.64 1.35
N CYS A 15 -4.04 10.62 1.82
CA CYS A 15 -4.45 9.86 3.00
C CYS A 15 -4.24 10.64 4.31
N ALA A 16 -3.38 11.66 4.31
CA ALA A 16 -2.98 12.35 5.53
C ALA A 16 -4.10 13.23 6.14
N ARG A 17 -4.03 13.39 7.47
CA ARG A 17 -5.08 14.04 8.29
C ARG A 17 -5.37 15.52 7.98
N TRP A 18 -4.53 16.18 7.18
CA TRP A 18 -4.72 17.58 6.79
C TRP A 18 -5.58 17.76 5.53
N HIS A 19 -5.99 16.66 4.89
CA HIS A 19 -6.97 16.68 3.80
C HIS A 19 -8.39 16.52 4.33
N SER A 20 -9.41 16.79 3.50
CA SER A 20 -10.80 16.57 3.89
C SER A 20 -11.08 15.10 4.19
N GLU A 21 -12.09 14.82 5.01
CA GLU A 21 -12.49 13.44 5.33
C GLU A 21 -12.83 12.62 4.09
N GLU A 22 -13.50 13.24 3.11
CA GLU A 22 -13.83 12.60 1.84
C GLU A 22 -12.57 12.20 1.06
N MET A 23 -11.59 13.10 0.96
CA MET A 23 -10.32 12.81 0.30
C MET A 23 -9.57 11.68 1.01
N GLN A 24 -9.46 11.73 2.34
CA GLN A 24 -8.83 10.66 3.14
C GLN A 24 -9.54 9.32 2.92
N ARG A 25 -10.88 9.31 2.90
CA ARG A 25 -11.69 8.11 2.71
C ARG A 25 -11.43 7.46 1.35
N TRP A 26 -11.54 8.22 0.27
CA TRP A 26 -11.34 7.71 -1.08
C TRP A 26 -9.89 7.31 -1.35
N ALA A 27 -8.93 8.14 -0.93
CA ALA A 27 -7.51 7.82 -1.02
C ALA A 27 -7.16 6.53 -0.27
N GLY A 28 -7.66 6.36 0.96
CA GLY A 28 -7.48 5.15 1.73
C GLY A 28 -8.10 3.91 1.07
N ILE A 29 -9.24 4.04 0.37
CA ILE A 29 -9.83 2.94 -0.41
C ILE A 29 -8.89 2.51 -1.53
N VAL A 30 -8.36 3.47 -2.30
CA VAL A 30 -7.41 3.21 -3.39
C VAL A 30 -6.18 2.48 -2.86
N MET A 31 -5.56 3.00 -1.80
CA MET A 31 -4.35 2.38 -1.20
C MET A 31 -4.61 0.95 -0.68
N ARG A 32 -5.75 0.72 -0.04
CA ARG A 32 -6.13 -0.63 0.44
C ARG A 32 -6.43 -1.60 -0.71
N ASN A 33 -7.01 -1.10 -1.81
CA ASN A 33 -7.26 -1.90 -3.01
C ASN A 33 -5.95 -2.33 -3.67
N GLY A 34 -4.94 -1.45 -3.72
CA GLY A 34 -3.61 -1.76 -4.22
C GLY A 34 -2.89 -2.89 -3.45
N CYS A 35 -3.31 -3.19 -2.21
CA CYS A 35 -2.75 -4.29 -1.42
C CYS A 35 -3.37 -5.68 -1.74
N ARG A 36 -4.34 -5.76 -2.66
CA ARG A 36 -4.96 -7.04 -3.05
C ARG A 36 -3.99 -7.86 -3.90
N LYS A 37 -4.31 -9.15 -4.03
CA LYS A 37 -3.62 -10.02 -4.99
C LYS A 37 -3.99 -9.60 -6.41
N ASP A 38 -3.04 -9.74 -7.31
CA ASP A 38 -3.26 -9.54 -8.73
C ASP A 38 -3.47 -10.91 -9.40
N ASP A 39 -4.69 -11.17 -9.85
CA ASP A 39 -5.06 -12.44 -10.46
C ASP A 39 -4.44 -12.62 -11.85
N SER A 40 -4.10 -11.54 -12.55
CA SER A 40 -3.33 -11.61 -13.81
C SER A 40 -1.87 -12.03 -13.59
N ARG A 41 -1.38 -11.87 -12.35
CA ARG A 41 -0.07 -12.35 -11.89
C ARG A 41 -0.19 -13.59 -10.99
N GLY A 42 -1.19 -14.43 -11.23
CA GLY A 42 -1.36 -15.71 -10.52
C GLY A 42 -1.75 -15.57 -9.04
N GLY A 43 -2.16 -14.38 -8.59
CA GLY A 43 -2.53 -14.12 -7.20
C GLY A 43 -1.37 -13.61 -6.32
N LEU A 44 -0.26 -13.22 -6.94
CA LEU A 44 0.89 -12.57 -6.29
C LEU A 44 0.54 -11.14 -5.85
N ARG A 45 1.29 -10.64 -4.86
CA ARG A 45 1.12 -9.27 -4.34
C ARG A 45 2.34 -8.42 -4.62
N GLN A 46 2.10 -7.12 -4.79
CA GLN A 46 3.15 -6.12 -4.77
C GLN A 46 3.44 -5.67 -3.34
N CYS A 47 4.69 -5.26 -3.08
CA CYS A 47 5.10 -4.67 -1.83
C CYS A 47 4.32 -3.37 -1.62
N ALA A 48 3.70 -3.22 -0.44
CA ALA A 48 2.89 -2.06 -0.10
C ALA A 48 3.71 -0.78 0.19
N SER A 49 5.04 -0.85 0.09
CA SER A 49 5.87 0.35 -0.03
C SER A 49 5.83 0.78 -1.50
N VAL A 50 5.07 1.84 -1.80
CA VAL A 50 4.78 2.26 -3.18
C VAL A 50 6.06 2.51 -3.99
N SER A 51 7.09 3.05 -3.34
CA SER A 51 8.40 3.28 -3.94
C SER A 51 9.24 2.01 -4.21
N CYS A 52 8.87 0.87 -3.62
CA CYS A 52 9.59 -0.40 -3.80
C CYS A 52 9.17 -1.13 -5.07
N GLY A 53 7.87 -1.26 -5.33
CA GLY A 53 7.34 -1.90 -6.53
C GLY A 53 7.61 -3.42 -6.67
N ARG A 54 8.36 -4.06 -5.77
CA ARG A 54 8.69 -5.50 -5.83
C ARG A 54 7.43 -6.36 -5.73
N TRP A 55 7.36 -7.40 -6.55
CA TRP A 55 6.32 -8.43 -6.49
C TRP A 55 6.80 -9.66 -5.73
N GLU A 56 5.87 -10.37 -5.09
CA GLU A 56 6.11 -11.72 -4.58
C GLU A 56 6.60 -12.62 -5.73
N GLU A 57 7.53 -13.53 -5.45
CA GLU A 57 7.91 -14.61 -6.37
C GLU A 57 7.12 -15.88 -6.06
N ARG A 58 6.67 -16.02 -4.80
CA ARG A 58 5.83 -17.12 -4.32
C ARG A 58 4.72 -16.59 -3.43
N HIS A 59 3.59 -17.29 -3.39
CA HIS A 59 2.44 -16.87 -2.60
C HIS A 59 2.82 -16.72 -1.12
N ARG A 60 2.43 -15.58 -0.52
CA ARG A 60 2.57 -15.30 0.92
C ARG A 60 4.03 -15.14 1.36
N GLU A 61 4.93 -14.80 0.44
CA GLU A 61 6.33 -14.49 0.75
C GLU A 61 6.45 -13.24 1.63
N PHE A 62 5.60 -12.23 1.40
CA PHE A 62 5.73 -10.94 2.07
C PHE A 62 5.11 -10.93 3.48
N ALA A 63 5.77 -10.24 4.39
CA ALA A 63 5.30 -10.09 5.77
C ALA A 63 4.10 -9.14 5.83
N LYS A 64 3.06 -9.55 6.58
CA LYS A 64 1.86 -8.72 6.82
C LYS A 64 2.14 -7.62 7.83
N CYS A 65 1.57 -6.43 7.60
CA CYS A 65 1.45 -5.42 8.64
C CYS A 65 0.72 -6.01 9.86
N ARG A 66 1.29 -5.89 11.06
CA ARG A 66 0.71 -6.48 12.28
C ARG A 66 -0.65 -5.89 12.64
N ARG A 67 -0.85 -4.60 12.37
CA ARG A 67 -2.08 -3.85 12.71
C ARG A 67 -3.23 -4.16 11.75
N CYS A 68 -3.09 -3.81 10.47
CA CYS A 68 -4.19 -3.98 9.51
C CYS A 68 -4.27 -5.39 8.89
N ARG A 69 -3.15 -6.14 8.87
CA ARG A 69 -2.97 -7.40 8.12
C ARG A 69 -3.25 -7.31 6.60
N LYS A 70 -3.60 -6.13 6.07
CA LYS A 70 -3.94 -5.86 4.67
C LYS A 70 -2.71 -5.51 3.83
N ALA A 71 -1.84 -4.62 4.31
CA ALA A 71 -0.57 -4.31 3.65
C ALA A 71 0.46 -5.43 3.86
N LYS A 72 1.26 -5.73 2.83
CA LYS A 72 2.31 -6.76 2.81
C LYS A 72 3.62 -6.13 2.35
N TYR A 73 4.75 -6.47 2.99
CA TYR A 73 6.05 -5.88 2.71
C TYR A 73 7.11 -6.96 2.49
N CYS A 74 8.00 -6.73 1.52
CA CYS A 74 9.12 -7.63 1.25
C CYS A 74 10.20 -7.58 2.34
N SER A 75 10.23 -6.54 3.17
CA SER A 75 11.20 -6.38 4.27
C SER A 75 10.67 -5.47 5.39
N LYS A 76 11.36 -5.49 6.55
CA LYS A 76 11.06 -4.59 7.68
C LYS A 76 11.34 -3.12 7.32
N GLU A 77 12.37 -2.87 6.53
CA GLU A 77 12.76 -1.56 6.05
C GLU A 77 11.68 -0.97 5.14
N CYS A 78 11.11 -1.78 4.24
CA CYS A 78 9.97 -1.37 3.42
C CYS A 78 8.73 -1.06 4.27
N GLN A 79 8.46 -1.85 5.30
CA GLN A 79 7.36 -1.56 6.23
C GLN A 79 7.58 -0.23 6.96
N SER A 80 8.79 0.00 7.47
CA SER A 80 9.15 1.22 8.21
C SER A 80 9.06 2.47 7.33
N ARG A 81 9.61 2.40 6.11
CA ARG A 81 9.52 3.48 5.12
C ARG A 81 8.07 3.79 4.75
N ALA A 82 7.29 2.78 4.37
CA ALA A 82 5.88 2.97 4.04
C ALA A 82 5.08 3.55 5.21
N TRP A 83 5.41 3.17 6.45
CA TRP A 83 4.79 3.75 7.64
C TRP A 83 5.04 5.25 7.77
N ALA A 84 6.28 5.68 7.57
CA ALA A 84 6.66 7.09 7.59
C ALA A 84 6.01 7.86 6.44
N ASP A 85 6.02 7.29 5.23
CA ASP A 85 5.57 7.93 3.99
C ASP A 85 4.04 8.13 3.95
N GLY A 86 3.26 7.17 4.46
CA GLY A 86 1.80 7.33 4.42
C GLY A 86 0.96 6.22 5.02
N HIS A 87 1.48 4.99 5.14
CA HIS A 87 0.70 3.84 5.62
C HIS A 87 0.01 4.11 6.95
N ARG A 88 0.65 4.85 7.87
CA ARG A 88 0.07 5.21 9.17
C ARG A 88 -1.30 5.89 9.09
N TYR A 89 -1.61 6.57 7.99
CA TYR A 89 -2.86 7.30 7.81
C TYR A 89 -3.98 6.46 7.20
N TRP A 90 -3.64 5.44 6.41
CA TRP A 90 -4.62 4.54 5.79
C TRP A 90 -4.63 3.12 6.38
N CYS A 91 -3.83 2.88 7.42
CA CYS A 91 -3.79 1.65 8.19
C CYS A 91 -5.03 1.53 9.09
N VAL A 92 -6.00 0.75 8.63
CA VAL A 92 -7.21 0.41 9.40
C VAL A 92 -6.99 -0.93 10.09
N GLU A 93 -7.00 -0.91 11.42
CA GLU A 93 -6.88 -2.11 12.25
C GLU A 93 -7.96 -3.13 11.90
N ARG A 94 -7.59 -4.41 11.94
CA ARG A 94 -8.57 -5.47 11.75
C ARG A 94 -9.45 -5.53 13.01
N PRO A 95 -10.79 -5.56 12.86
CA PRO A 95 -11.66 -5.92 13.98
C PRO A 95 -11.26 -7.27 14.59
#